data_AF-A0A959CA20-F1
#
_entry.id   AF-A0A959CA20-F1
#
_cell.length_a   1.000
_cell.length_b   1.000
_cell.length_c   1.000
_cell.angle_alpha   90.00
_cell.angle_beta   90.00
_cell.angle_gamma   90.00
#
_symmetry.space_group_name_H-M   'P 1'
#
loop_
_entity.id
_entity.type
_entity.pdbx_description
1 polymer ?
#
loop_
_entity_poly.entity_id
_entity_poly.type
_entity_poly.pdbx_seq_one_letter_code
_entity_poly.pdbx_strand_id
1 'polypeptide(L)'
;MDTAELIKKVRKIEIKTRRLSRNLFTGGYHSAFKGRGMSFSEVRQYQFGDDIRAIDWNVTARTGEPHIKIFEEERELTVMLLVDVSGSSFFGSSAAFKQEVLTE
;
A
#
# COMPACT_ATOMS: atom_id res chain seq x y z
N MET A 1 23.03 19.71 -24.06
CA MET A 1 22.60 18.34 -23.72
C MET A 1 22.06 17.70 -24.98
N ASP A 2 22.62 16.57 -25.36
CA ASP A 2 22.21 15.83 -26.55
C ASP A 2 20.92 15.02 -26.26
N THR A 3 20.04 14.86 -27.25
CA THR A 3 18.75 14.17 -27.07
C THR A 3 18.94 12.70 -26.67
N ALA A 4 20.03 12.08 -27.12
CA ALA A 4 20.44 10.72 -26.75
C ALA A 4 20.73 10.57 -25.24
N GLU A 5 21.36 11.58 -24.62
CA GLU A 5 21.65 11.57 -23.18
C GLU A 5 20.37 11.70 -22.34
N LEU A 6 19.41 12.50 -22.81
CA LEU A 6 18.13 12.68 -22.14
C LEU A 6 17.32 11.37 -22.11
N ILE A 7 17.26 10.67 -23.25
CA ILE A 7 16.58 9.37 -23.36
C ILE A 7 17.22 8.31 -22.44
N LYS A 8 18.55 8.33 -22.32
CA LYS A 8 19.28 7.42 -21.42
C LYS A 8 18.96 7.69 -19.94
N LYS A 9 18.85 8.96 -19.53
CA LYS A 9 18.41 9.34 -18.17
C LYS A 9 16.95 8.90 -17.90
N VAL A 10 16.03 9.14 -18.83
CA VAL A 10 14.61 8.74 -18.68
C VAL A 10 14.45 7.22 -18.51
N ARG A 11 15.15 6.42 -19.32
CA ARG A 11 15.14 4.94 -19.19
C ARG A 11 15.66 4.45 -17.85
N LYS A 12 16.69 5.11 -17.29
CA LYS A 12 17.26 4.75 -15.97
C LYS A 12 16.23 4.98 -14.86
N ILE A 13 15.48 6.09 -14.92
CA ILE A 13 14.41 6.42 -13.97
C ILE A 13 13.27 5.40 -14.07
N GLU A 14 12.79 5.11 -15.29
CA GLU A 14 11.70 4.15 -15.52
C GLU A 14 12.01 2.76 -14.94
N ILE A 15 13.24 2.25 -15.15
CA ILE A 15 13.67 0.94 -14.66
C ILE A 15 13.76 0.90 -13.12
N LYS A 16 14.30 1.95 -12.48
CA LYS A 16 14.36 2.05 -11.02
C LYS A 16 12.96 2.07 -10.41
N THR A 17 12.09 2.93 -10.92
CA THR A 17 10.72 3.12 -10.41
C THR A 17 9.88 1.87 -10.58
N ARG A 18 9.98 1.18 -11.73
CA ARG A 18 9.25 -0.07 -11.98
C ARG A 18 9.69 -1.21 -11.06
N ARG A 19 10.97 -1.24 -10.65
CA ARG A 19 11.48 -2.25 -9.70
C ARG A 19 11.04 -1.95 -8.25
N LEU A 20 11.02 -0.68 -7.86
CA LEU A 20 10.53 -0.24 -6.54
C LEU A 20 9.01 -0.44 -6.41
N SER A 21 8.23 -0.07 -7.42
CA SER A 21 6.77 -0.21 -7.40
C SER A 21 6.36 -1.68 -7.34
N ARG A 22 6.99 -2.55 -8.15
CA ARG A 22 6.65 -3.98 -8.19
C ARG A 22 6.99 -4.72 -6.88
N ASN A 23 7.92 -4.19 -6.07
CA ASN A 23 8.23 -4.74 -4.74
C ASN A 23 7.29 -4.23 -3.63
N LEU A 24 6.55 -3.14 -3.84
CA LEU A 24 5.55 -2.63 -2.89
C LEU A 24 4.21 -3.38 -2.96
N PHE A 25 3.92 -4.06 -4.08
CA PHE A 25 2.68 -4.80 -4.30
C PHE A 25 2.71 -6.27 -3.85
N THR A 26 3.80 -6.73 -3.24
CA THR A 26 3.92 -8.12 -2.77
C THR A 26 3.48 -8.24 -1.31
N GLY A 27 2.17 -8.12 -1.08
CA GLY A 27 1.41 -8.79 -0.01
C GLY A 27 1.93 -8.74 1.42
N GLY A 28 1.96 -7.57 2.07
CA GLY A 28 2.50 -7.48 3.44
C GLY A 28 1.79 -6.57 4.44
N TYR A 29 0.70 -5.88 4.09
CA TYR A 29 -0.01 -5.05 5.06
C TYR A 29 -1.29 -5.73 5.54
N HIS A 30 -1.13 -6.83 6.29
CA HIS A 30 -2.16 -7.18 7.26
C HIS A 30 -2.10 -6.10 8.35
N SER A 31 -3.13 -5.25 8.39
CA SER A 31 -3.29 -4.29 9.47
C SER A 31 -3.21 -5.03 10.81
N ALA A 32 -2.28 -4.64 11.69
CA ALA A 32 -2.26 -5.09 13.09
C ALA A 32 -3.52 -4.62 13.86
N PHE A 33 -4.33 -3.76 13.25
CA PHE A 33 -5.64 -3.36 13.74
C PHE A 33 -6.73 -4.20 13.09
N LYS A 34 -7.46 -4.95 13.91
CA LYS A 34 -8.74 -5.57 13.56
C LYS A 34 -9.83 -4.47 13.50
N GLY A 35 -9.81 -3.67 12.44
CA GLY A 35 -10.89 -2.74 12.13
C GLY A 35 -12.11 -3.46 11.53
N ARG A 36 -13.27 -2.80 11.50
CA ARG A 36 -14.45 -3.26 10.75
C ARG A 36 -14.18 -3.12 9.25
N GLY A 37 -13.40 -4.03 8.69
CA GLY A 37 -13.09 -4.09 7.28
C GLY A 37 -14.32 -4.39 6.41
N MET A 38 -14.25 -4.02 5.14
CA MET A 38 -15.32 -4.28 4.16
C MET A 38 -15.22 -5.67 3.51
N SER A 39 -14.09 -6.37 3.62
CA SER A 39 -13.93 -7.71 3.04
C SER A 39 -14.21 -8.80 4.09
N PHE A 40 -15.00 -9.79 3.69
CA PHE A 40 -15.28 -10.97 4.50
C PHE A 40 -14.04 -11.88 4.48
N SER A 41 -13.55 -12.27 5.65
CA SER A 41 -12.38 -13.14 5.79
C SER A 41 -12.81 -14.59 5.99
N GLU A 42 -13.52 -14.88 7.08
CA GLU A 42 -13.94 -16.24 7.44
C GLU A 42 -15.09 -16.25 8.45
N VAL A 43 -15.75 -17.41 8.61
CA VAL A 43 -16.68 -17.68 9.70
C VAL A 43 -16.02 -18.65 10.66
N ARG A 44 -15.97 -18.28 11.95
CA ARG A 44 -15.46 -19.17 13.01
C ARG A 44 -16.52 -19.41 14.08
N GLN A 45 -16.36 -20.48 14.85
CA GLN A 45 -17.18 -20.72 16.02
C GLN A 45 -16.98 -19.61 17.06
N TYR A 46 -18.08 -19.19 17.67
CA TYR A 46 -18.10 -18.20 18.75
C TYR A 46 -17.23 -18.64 19.93
N GLN A 47 -16.43 -17.72 20.46
CA GLN A 47 -15.73 -17.89 21.72
C GLN A 47 -16.14 -16.82 22.72
N PHE A 48 -15.99 -17.14 24.01
CA PHE A 48 -16.30 -16.20 25.08
C PHE A 48 -15.42 -14.94 24.97
N GLY A 49 -16.05 -13.77 24.91
CA GLY A 49 -15.38 -12.49 24.70
C GLY A 49 -15.57 -11.90 23.30
N ASP A 50 -16.16 -12.66 22.37
CA ASP A 50 -16.48 -12.15 21.05
C ASP A 50 -17.73 -11.26 21.04
N ASP A 51 -17.80 -10.31 20.10
CA ASP A 51 -18.96 -9.44 19.93
C ASP A 51 -20.17 -10.22 19.37
N ILE A 52 -21.22 -10.34 20.18
CA ILE A 52 -22.48 -11.02 19.86
C ILE A 52 -23.14 -10.42 18.61
N ARG A 53 -22.88 -9.14 18.29
CA ARG A 53 -23.44 -8.48 17.10
C ARG A 53 -22.84 -9.00 15.80
N ALA A 54 -21.70 -9.67 15.86
CA ALA A 54 -21.03 -10.25 14.70
C ALA A 54 -21.49 -11.70 14.41
N ILE A 55 -22.48 -12.23 15.16
CA ILE A 55 -23.01 -13.58 14.96
C ILE A 55 -23.64 -13.73 13.58
N ASP A 56 -23.24 -14.78 12.85
CA ASP A 56 -23.91 -15.24 11.65
C ASP A 56 -25.06 -16.19 12.02
N TRP A 57 -26.28 -15.65 12.04
CA TRP A 57 -27.49 -16.45 12.31
C TRP A 57 -27.77 -17.50 11.23
N ASN A 58 -27.33 -17.32 9.98
CA ASN A 58 -27.59 -18.28 8.90
C ASN A 58 -26.70 -19.52 8.99
N VAL A 59 -25.45 -19.35 9.43
CA VAL A 59 -24.55 -20.48 9.67
C VAL A 59 -24.92 -21.14 10.99
N THR A 60 -25.17 -20.33 12.04
CA THR A 60 -25.62 -20.82 13.36
C THR A 60 -26.88 -21.68 13.26
N ALA A 61 -27.87 -21.28 12.46
CA ALA A 61 -29.09 -22.06 12.26
C ALA A 61 -28.86 -23.39 11.55
N ARG A 62 -27.79 -23.54 10.75
CA ARG A 62 -27.45 -24.78 10.04
C ARG A 62 -26.60 -25.73 10.86
N THR A 63 -25.67 -25.20 11.66
CA THR A 63 -24.75 -26.00 12.47
C THR A 63 -25.28 -26.30 13.87
N GLY A 64 -26.25 -25.51 14.35
CA GLY A 64 -26.75 -25.59 15.73
C GLY A 64 -25.82 -24.94 16.77
N GLU A 65 -24.67 -24.40 16.34
CA GLU A 65 -23.67 -23.79 17.22
C GLU A 65 -23.42 -22.33 16.81
N PRO A 66 -23.20 -21.38 17.75
CA PRO A 66 -23.00 -19.98 17.40
C PRO A 66 -21.72 -19.76 16.61
N HIS A 67 -21.83 -19.03 15.50
CA HIS A 67 -20.71 -18.67 14.62
C HIS A 67 -20.61 -17.15 14.46
N ILE A 68 -19.39 -16.62 14.32
CA ILE A 68 -19.09 -15.20 14.12
C ILE A 68 -18.43 -14.96 12.77
N LYS A 69 -18.83 -13.86 12.11
CA LYS A 69 -18.17 -13.34 10.91
C LYS A 69 -16.93 -12.55 11.30
N ILE A 70 -15.79 -12.94 10.75
CA ILE A 70 -14.56 -12.16 10.79
C ILE A 70 -14.47 -11.36 9.49
N PHE A 71 -14.32 -10.05 9.65
CA PHE A 71 -14.05 -9.13 8.55
C PHE A 71 -12.57 -8.75 8.60
N GLU A 72 -11.93 -8.75 7.45
CA GLU A 72 -10.56 -8.26 7.30
C GLU A 72 -10.59 -6.89 6.63
N GLU A 73 -9.74 -5.99 7.11
CA GLU A 73 -9.62 -4.65 6.56
C GLU A 73 -8.50 -4.64 5.53
N GLU A 74 -8.85 -4.75 4.24
CA GLU A 74 -7.94 -4.41 3.16
C GLU A 74 -7.72 -2.89 3.15
N ARG A 75 -6.48 -2.45 3.44
CA ARG A 75 -6.06 -1.05 3.30
C ARG A 75 -5.06 -0.94 2.15
N GLU A 76 -5.47 -0.27 1.09
CA GLU A 76 -4.54 0.19 0.06
C GLU A 76 -4.04 1.60 0.43
N LEU A 77 -2.75 1.74 0.73
CA LEU A 77 -2.12 3.04 0.94
C LEU A 77 -1.61 3.59 -0.39
N THR A 78 -2.26 4.65 -0.90
CA THR A 78 -1.76 5.39 -2.07
C THR A 78 -0.86 6.53 -1.61
N VAL A 79 0.45 6.44 -1.88
CA VAL A 79 1.42 7.50 -1.59
C VAL A 79 1.71 8.29 -2.86
N MET A 80 1.46 9.60 -2.84
CA MET A 80 1.81 10.51 -3.93
C MET A 80 3.01 11.37 -3.52
N LEU A 81 4.13 11.19 -4.21
CA LEU A 81 5.35 11.99 -4.02
C LEU A 81 5.28 13.21 -4.95
N LEU A 82 5.31 14.41 -4.37
CA LEU A 82 5.41 15.66 -5.12
C LEU A 82 6.76 16.29 -4.82
N VAL A 83 7.54 16.53 -5.86
CA VAL A 83 8.87 17.12 -5.77
C VAL A 83 8.84 18.49 -6.43
N ASP A 84 9.20 19.53 -5.68
CA ASP A 84 9.32 20.88 -6.22
C ASP A 84 10.66 21.05 -6.95
N VAL A 85 10.58 21.30 -8.27
CA VAL A 85 11.74 21.56 -9.15
C VAL A 85 11.81 23.05 -9.54
N SER A 86 11.23 23.93 -8.72
CA SER A 86 11.34 25.38 -8.91
C SER A 86 12.79 25.88 -8.86
N GLY A 87 13.02 27.12 -9.30
CA GLY A 87 14.34 27.77 -9.30
C GLY A 87 14.99 27.88 -7.91
N SER A 88 14.24 27.68 -6.83
CA SER A 88 14.77 27.57 -5.47
C SER A 88 15.70 26.36 -5.27
N SER A 89 15.54 25.34 -6.12
CA SER A 89 16.39 24.16 -6.15
C SER A 89 17.62 24.33 -7.07
N PHE A 90 17.82 25.53 -7.67
CA PHE A 90 18.94 25.84 -8.57
C PHE A 90 20.23 26.15 -7.80
N PHE A 91 20.66 25.20 -6.99
CA PHE A 91 21.97 25.18 -6.34
C PHE A 91 22.46 23.74 -6.27
N GLY A 92 23.75 23.54 -6.04
CA GLY A 92 24.34 22.21 -6.10
C GLY A 92 25.75 22.18 -5.55
N SER A 93 26.28 20.98 -5.40
CA SER A 93 27.72 20.78 -5.18
C SER A 93 28.45 20.82 -6.52
N SER A 94 29.79 20.84 -6.49
CA SER A 94 30.62 20.83 -7.70
C SER A 94 30.35 19.63 -8.63
N ALA A 95 29.73 18.57 -8.11
CA ALA A 95 29.46 17.33 -8.83
C ALA A 95 28.04 17.21 -9.38
N ALA A 96 27.05 17.87 -8.78
CA ALA A 96 25.65 17.74 -9.20
C ALA A 96 24.77 18.89 -8.70
N PHE A 97 23.79 19.27 -9.53
CA PHE A 97 22.74 20.18 -9.12
C PHE A 97 21.70 19.47 -8.24
N LYS A 98 21.17 20.16 -7.24
CA LYS A 98 20.16 19.63 -6.32
C LYS A 98 18.88 19.22 -7.07
N GLN A 99 18.49 19.95 -8.12
CA GLN A 99 17.39 19.56 -9.01
C GLN A 99 17.61 18.19 -9.65
N GLU A 100 18.82 17.90 -10.12
CA GLU A 100 19.12 16.61 -10.75
C GLU A 100 19.02 15.47 -9.74
N VAL A 101 19.51 15.68 -8.51
CA VAL A 101 19.43 14.70 -7.42
C VAL A 101 18.00 14.48 -6.94
N LEU A 102 17.19 15.54 -6.88
CA LEU A 102 15.77 15.47 -6.50
C LEU A 102 14.94 14.67 -7.52
N THR A 103 15.39 14.58 -8.77
CA THR A 103 14.71 13.86 -9.86
C THR A 103 15.26 12.45 -10.15
N GLU A 104 16.34 12.00 -9.48
CA GLU A 104 17.02 10.70 -9.71
C GLU A 104 16.64 9.56 -8.74
#